data_AF-A0A2M7SWL9-F1
#
_entry.id   AF-A0A2M7SWL9-F1
#
_cell.length_a   1.000
_cell.length_b   1.000
_cell.length_c   1.000
_cell.angle_alpha   90.00
_cell.angle_beta   90.00
_cell.angle_gamma   90.00
#
_symmetry.space_group_name_H-M   'P 1'
#
loop_
_entity.id
_entity.type
_entity.pdbx_description
1 polymer ?
#
loop_
_entity_poly.entity_id
_entity_poly.type
_entity_poly.pdbx_seq_one_letter_code
_entity_poly.pdbx_strand_id
1 'polypeptide(L)'
;MAKYFEIKINGKKYKVQEGRTILEVAKENALEIPTLCYHPDLKPNASCRLCLVEVKTGEKYEVVTSCNTKIADQMEIKLDTPRVKKIRKLNLEMLLSDHIKKCDGCNWHDNCELKALAHKFGLKASRFPERRRKFKIDAKTPSILWDSSKCVECGNCLSTCEEITGLDNIASKYRGSSIIFGPKDGKSFANTNCVFCGQCILRCPSGSLQEKSEVERVERLLDHKKKGQVLVAQFAPSARYSIGELFGKQAGKNFDKKLITALRNLGFDFVFDVNFGADITTVEEAQELIERLETKRNLPMFTSCC
;
A
#
# COMPACT_ATOMS: atom_id res chain seq x y z
N MET A 1 -26.21 15.26 18.82
CA MET A 1 -27.02 14.91 17.62
C MET A 1 -26.15 15.09 16.39
N ALA A 2 -26.14 14.14 15.45
CA ALA A 2 -25.39 14.29 14.21
C ALA A 2 -26.07 15.34 13.31
N LYS A 3 -25.35 16.39 12.93
CA LYS A 3 -25.83 17.41 11.99
C LYS A 3 -25.69 16.88 10.57
N TYR A 4 -26.69 17.14 9.74
CA TYR A 4 -26.71 16.73 8.33
C TYR A 4 -26.75 17.96 7.44
N PHE A 5 -26.07 17.87 6.29
CA PHE A 5 -26.02 18.88 5.25
C PHE A 5 -26.71 18.38 3.98
N GLU A 6 -27.33 19.30 3.24
CA GLU A 6 -27.83 19.05 1.89
C GLU A 6 -26.84 19.59 0.87
N ILE A 7 -26.32 18.71 0.01
CA ILE A 7 -25.36 19.07 -1.03
C ILE A 7 -25.85 18.63 -2.40
N LYS A 8 -25.25 19.17 -3.46
CA LYS A 8 -25.45 18.72 -4.84
C LYS A 8 -24.14 18.20 -5.43
N ILE A 9 -24.14 16.96 -5.90
CA ILE A 9 -23.01 16.40 -6.67
C ILE A 9 -23.51 16.06 -8.07
N ASN A 10 -22.90 16.66 -9.09
CA ASN A 10 -23.33 16.55 -10.50
C ASN A 10 -24.83 16.83 -10.70
N GLY A 11 -25.38 17.80 -9.95
CA GLY A 11 -26.79 18.19 -10.00
C GLY A 11 -27.75 17.33 -9.17
N LYS A 12 -27.33 16.15 -8.67
CA LYS A 12 -28.15 15.29 -7.80
C LYS A 12 -27.96 15.69 -6.33
N LYS A 13 -29.05 15.75 -5.57
CA LYS A 13 -29.04 16.08 -4.13
C LYS A 13 -28.62 14.88 -3.28
N TYR A 14 -27.84 15.13 -2.25
CA TYR A 14 -27.42 14.14 -1.25
C TYR A 14 -27.56 14.74 0.16
N LYS A 15 -27.96 13.90 1.11
CA LYS A 15 -27.98 14.23 2.53
C LYS A 15 -26.81 13.54 3.20
N VAL A 16 -25.90 14.31 3.79
CA VAL A 16 -24.62 13.80 4.29
C VAL A 16 -24.35 14.29 5.70
N GLN A 17 -23.61 13.50 6.47
CA GLN A 17 -23.22 13.86 7.82
C GLN A 17 -22.14 14.97 7.79
N GLU A 18 -22.24 15.92 8.71
CA GLU A 18 -21.21 16.94 8.95
C GLU A 18 -19.85 16.29 9.29
N GLY A 19 -18.76 16.96 8.91
CA GLY A 19 -17.39 16.54 9.23
C GLY A 19 -16.77 15.56 8.22
N ARG A 20 -17.52 15.09 7.22
CA ARG A 20 -17.01 14.25 6.12
C ARG A 20 -16.28 15.08 5.05
N THR A 21 -15.32 14.46 4.38
CA THR A 21 -14.69 15.03 3.17
C THR A 21 -15.53 14.77 1.92
N ILE A 22 -15.30 15.54 0.85
CA ILE A 22 -15.95 15.30 -0.45
C ILE A 22 -15.66 13.88 -0.94
N LEU A 23 -14.42 13.39 -0.77
CA LEU A 23 -14.01 12.07 -1.21
C LEU A 23 -14.72 10.94 -0.43
N GLU A 24 -14.85 11.08 0.89
CA GLU A 24 -15.58 10.11 1.72
C GLU A 24 -17.03 10.00 1.27
N VAL A 25 -17.71 11.15 1.12
CA VAL A 25 -19.09 11.20 0.63
C VAL A 25 -19.23 10.59 -0.75
N ALA A 26 -18.28 10.86 -1.66
CA ALA A 26 -18.30 10.27 -2.99
C ALA A 26 -18.21 8.74 -2.93
N LYS A 27 -17.28 8.20 -2.12
CA LYS A 27 -17.12 6.74 -1.93
C LYS A 27 -18.37 6.08 -1.34
N GLU A 28 -18.98 6.67 -0.32
CA GLU A 28 -20.21 6.17 0.32
C GLU A 28 -21.39 6.10 -0.66
N ASN A 29 -21.41 6.96 -1.67
CA ASN A 29 -22.47 7.04 -2.69
C ASN A 29 -22.08 6.38 -4.02
N ALA A 30 -21.04 5.54 -4.03
CA ALA A 30 -20.51 4.87 -5.23
C ALA A 30 -20.17 5.84 -6.38
N LEU A 31 -19.77 7.07 -6.06
CA LEU A 31 -19.29 8.06 -7.01
C LEU A 31 -17.75 7.97 -7.08
N GLU A 32 -17.25 7.81 -8.29
CA GLU A 32 -15.82 7.59 -8.50
C GLU A 32 -15.04 8.92 -8.52
N ILE A 33 -14.02 9.02 -7.67
CA ILE A 33 -13.00 10.08 -7.74
C ILE A 33 -11.64 9.40 -7.70
N PRO A 34 -10.77 9.61 -8.71
CA PRO A 34 -9.47 8.97 -8.76
C PRO A 34 -8.54 9.53 -7.67
N THR A 35 -7.81 8.63 -7.01
CA THR A 35 -6.83 8.96 -5.97
C THR A 35 -5.57 8.12 -6.13
N LEU A 36 -4.43 8.59 -5.62
CA LEU A 36 -3.18 7.82 -5.58
C LEU A 36 -2.47 7.94 -4.22
N CYS A 37 -2.38 9.16 -3.66
CA CYS A 37 -1.78 9.38 -2.34
C CYS A 37 -2.78 9.27 -1.18
N TYR A 38 -4.05 8.95 -1.45
CA TYR A 38 -5.05 8.79 -0.39
C TYR A 38 -5.02 7.35 0.10
N HIS A 39 -4.93 7.16 1.40
CA HIS A 39 -5.11 5.87 2.06
C HIS A 39 -6.07 6.06 3.25
N PRO A 40 -7.05 5.16 3.48
CA PRO A 40 -8.02 5.30 4.58
C PRO A 40 -7.36 5.45 5.96
N ASP A 41 -6.25 4.75 6.20
CA ASP A 41 -5.52 4.78 7.48
C ASP A 41 -4.63 6.02 7.67
N LEU A 42 -4.50 6.90 6.66
CA LEU A 42 -3.58 8.04 6.69
C LEU A 42 -4.32 9.36 6.56
N LYS A 43 -3.76 10.40 7.18
CA LYS A 43 -4.24 11.77 6.98
C LYS A 43 -4.02 12.20 5.52
N PRO A 44 -5.05 12.73 4.84
CA PRO A 44 -4.90 13.14 3.44
C PRO A 44 -3.93 14.31 3.27
N ASN A 45 -2.83 14.09 2.54
CA ASN A 45 -1.82 15.13 2.27
C ASN A 45 -2.02 15.87 0.93
N ALA A 46 -2.97 15.41 0.09
CA ALA A 46 -3.32 16.00 -1.20
C ALA A 46 -2.14 16.18 -2.20
N SER A 47 -1.03 15.44 -2.02
CA SER A 47 0.19 15.56 -2.83
C SER A 47 -0.05 15.23 -4.31
N CYS A 48 -0.77 14.15 -4.61
CA CYS A 48 -0.94 13.67 -6.00
C CYS A 48 -1.89 14.53 -6.85
N ARG A 49 -2.77 15.33 -6.22
CA ARG A 49 -3.76 16.19 -6.91
C ARG A 49 -4.60 15.45 -7.98
N LEU A 50 -4.85 14.15 -7.84
CA LEU A 50 -5.77 13.41 -8.71
C LEU A 50 -7.23 13.53 -8.25
N CYS A 51 -7.44 13.77 -6.96
CA CYS A 51 -8.75 13.89 -6.33
C CYS A 51 -9.45 15.25 -6.59
N LEU A 52 -8.98 16.02 -7.57
CA LEU A 52 -9.48 17.37 -7.87
C LEU A 52 -10.95 17.33 -8.28
N VAL A 53 -11.75 18.26 -7.78
CA VAL A 53 -13.17 18.45 -8.16
C VAL A 53 -13.45 19.95 -8.25
N GLU A 54 -14.57 20.34 -8.85
CA GLU A 54 -15.00 21.73 -8.89
C GLU A 54 -16.11 21.98 -7.86
N VAL A 55 -15.94 23.00 -7.03
CA VAL A 55 -16.93 23.46 -6.04
C VAL A 55 -17.38 24.86 -6.42
N LYS A 56 -18.68 25.12 -6.31
CA LYS A 56 -19.25 26.45 -6.57
C LYS A 56 -18.92 27.40 -5.41
N THR A 57 -18.21 28.47 -5.72
CA THR A 57 -17.89 29.58 -4.81
C THR A 57 -18.43 30.86 -5.42
N GLY A 58 -19.53 31.39 -4.88
CA GLY A 58 -20.27 32.50 -5.49
C GLY A 58 -20.80 32.13 -6.87
N GLU A 59 -20.38 32.88 -7.90
CA GLU A 59 -20.78 32.65 -9.29
C GLU A 59 -19.83 31.71 -10.07
N LYS A 60 -18.67 31.38 -9.50
CA LYS A 60 -17.61 30.63 -10.20
C LYS A 60 -17.45 29.22 -9.61
N TYR A 61 -16.76 28.37 -10.36
CA TYR A 61 -16.32 27.06 -9.91
C TYR A 61 -14.82 27.06 -9.66
N GLU A 62 -14.45 26.76 -8.42
CA GLU A 62 -13.07 26.64 -7.97
C GLU A 62 -12.65 25.18 -7.92
N VAL A 63 -11.41 24.92 -8.31
CA VAL A 63 -10.84 23.56 -8.32
C VAL A 63 -10.23 23.29 -6.95
N VAL A 64 -10.75 22.30 -6.24
CA VAL A 64 -10.33 21.92 -4.89
C VAL A 64 -10.00 20.43 -4.80
N THR A 65 -9.31 20.01 -3.75
CA THR A 65 -8.94 18.61 -3.50
C THR A 65 -9.98 17.90 -2.66
N SER A 66 -10.71 16.93 -3.23
CA SER A 66 -11.80 16.26 -2.51
C SER A 66 -11.36 15.47 -1.27
N CYS A 67 -10.09 15.05 -1.20
CA CYS A 67 -9.59 14.19 -0.11
C CYS A 67 -9.44 14.91 1.23
N ASN A 68 -9.30 16.24 1.26
CA ASN A 68 -9.16 17.02 2.49
C ASN A 68 -10.15 18.20 2.60
N THR A 69 -10.89 18.52 1.53
CA THR A 69 -11.98 19.50 1.61
C THR A 69 -13.18 18.88 2.32
N LYS A 70 -13.59 19.49 3.45
CA LYS A 70 -14.78 19.13 4.21
C LYS A 70 -16.04 19.63 3.49
N ILE A 71 -17.11 18.87 3.62
CA ILE A 71 -18.43 19.29 3.13
C ILE A 71 -18.98 20.44 3.97
N ALA A 72 -19.59 21.41 3.31
CA ALA A 72 -20.43 22.44 3.92
C ALA A 72 -21.87 22.33 3.40
N ASP A 73 -22.82 22.92 4.14
CA ASP A 73 -24.21 22.96 3.72
C ASP A 73 -24.40 23.72 2.40
N GLN A 74 -25.35 23.29 1.59
CA GLN A 74 -25.65 23.83 0.26
C GLN A 74 -24.49 23.80 -0.75
N MET A 75 -23.44 23.00 -0.50
CA MET A 75 -22.30 22.88 -1.41
C MET A 75 -22.71 22.23 -2.75
N GLU A 76 -22.28 22.84 -3.86
CA GLU A 76 -22.50 22.33 -5.22
C GLU A 76 -21.16 21.89 -5.84
N ILE A 77 -21.07 20.61 -6.20
CA ILE A 77 -19.84 19.92 -6.57
C ILE A 77 -19.99 19.29 -7.96
N LYS A 78 -18.97 19.44 -8.81
CA LYS A 78 -18.84 18.76 -10.10
C LYS A 78 -17.57 17.91 -10.13
N LEU A 79 -17.71 16.62 -10.38
CA LEU A 79 -16.60 15.67 -10.24
C LEU A 79 -15.67 15.59 -11.47
N ASP A 80 -16.25 15.66 -12.67
CA ASP A 80 -15.60 15.23 -13.92
C ASP A 80 -15.71 16.26 -15.06
N THR A 81 -15.56 17.53 -14.73
CA THR A 81 -15.60 18.59 -15.75
C THR A 81 -14.40 18.51 -16.70
N PRO A 82 -14.51 19.03 -17.95
CA PRO A 82 -13.39 19.04 -18.90
C PRO A 82 -12.12 19.69 -18.34
N ARG A 83 -12.29 20.73 -17.53
CA ARG A 83 -11.19 21.42 -16.82
C ARG A 83 -10.50 20.49 -15.83
N VAL A 84 -11.26 19.83 -14.95
CA VAL A 84 -10.72 18.88 -13.96
C VAL A 84 -10.01 17.70 -14.65
N LYS A 85 -10.62 17.12 -15.69
CA LYS A 85 -10.02 16.00 -16.44
C LYS A 85 -8.67 16.38 -17.05
N LYS A 86 -8.56 17.59 -17.63
CA LYS A 86 -7.30 18.09 -18.20
C LYS A 86 -6.21 18.24 -17.13
N ILE A 87 -6.55 18.78 -15.96
CA ILE A 87 -5.60 18.96 -14.86
C ILE A 87 -5.16 17.61 -14.29
N ARG A 88 -6.10 16.68 -14.02
CA ARG A 88 -5.78 15.32 -13.54
C ARG A 88 -4.84 14.59 -14.49
N LYS A 89 -5.10 14.68 -15.81
CA LYS A 89 -4.23 14.08 -16.83
C LYS A 89 -2.82 14.68 -16.80
N LEU A 90 -2.70 16.00 -16.69
CA LEU A 90 -1.40 16.67 -16.58
C LEU A 90 -0.64 16.25 -15.32
N ASN A 91 -1.30 16.24 -14.16
CA ASN A 91 -0.69 15.80 -12.89
C ASN A 91 -0.19 14.36 -12.99
N LEU A 92 -0.98 13.47 -13.58
CA LEU A 92 -0.59 12.08 -13.79
C LEU A 92 0.60 11.94 -14.75
N GLU A 93 0.66 12.74 -15.83
CA GLU A 93 1.83 12.80 -16.72
C GLU A 93 3.11 13.24 -15.99
N MET A 94 2.98 14.20 -15.06
CA MET A 94 4.10 14.65 -14.22
C MET A 94 4.56 13.54 -13.27
N LEU A 95 3.63 12.86 -12.57
CA LEU A 95 3.96 11.72 -11.71
C LEU A 95 4.67 10.60 -12.48
N LEU A 96 4.22 10.32 -13.71
CA LEU A 96 4.85 9.34 -14.60
C LEU A 96 6.22 9.79 -15.12
N SER A 97 6.56 11.08 -15.09
CA SER A 97 7.90 11.57 -15.44
C SER A 97 8.93 11.31 -14.34
N ASP A 98 8.47 11.18 -13.09
CA ASP A 98 9.29 10.83 -11.94
C ASP A 98 9.45 9.33 -11.74
N HIS A 99 8.69 8.52 -12.46
CA HIS A 99 8.69 7.08 -12.32
C HIS A 99 9.42 6.42 -13.49
N ILE A 100 10.41 5.56 -13.21
CA ILE A 100 11.01 4.72 -14.26
C ILE A 100 10.02 3.64 -14.69
N LYS A 101 9.69 3.56 -15.98
CA LYS A 101 8.66 2.65 -16.49
C LYS A 101 9.18 1.23 -16.75
N LYS A 102 9.98 0.70 -15.83
CA LYS A 102 10.44 -0.70 -15.86
C LYS A 102 9.41 -1.58 -15.16
N CYS A 103 8.31 -1.83 -15.88
CA CYS A 103 7.22 -2.67 -15.40
C CYS A 103 7.58 -4.16 -15.49
N ASP A 104 8.39 -4.53 -16.48
CA ASP A 104 8.90 -5.89 -16.64
C ASP A 104 9.79 -6.26 -15.44
N GLY A 105 9.46 -7.34 -14.75
CA GLY A 105 10.14 -7.77 -13.52
C GLY A 105 9.82 -6.94 -12.27
N CYS A 106 8.82 -6.06 -12.32
CA CYS A 106 8.32 -5.37 -11.13
C CYS A 106 7.32 -6.26 -10.37
N ASN A 107 7.51 -6.49 -9.06
CA ASN A 107 6.60 -7.32 -8.26
C ASN A 107 5.17 -6.74 -8.22
N TRP A 108 5.05 -5.42 -8.40
CA TRP A 108 3.77 -4.71 -8.40
C TRP A 108 3.10 -4.68 -9.78
N HIS A 109 3.64 -5.35 -10.81
CA HIS A 109 3.18 -5.22 -12.20
C HIS A 109 1.66 -5.33 -12.39
N ASP A 110 1.02 -6.29 -11.70
CA ASP A 110 -0.40 -6.59 -11.83
C ASP A 110 -1.28 -5.77 -10.87
N ASN A 111 -0.71 -5.26 -9.77
CA ASN A 111 -1.42 -4.53 -8.71
C ASN A 111 -0.97 -3.06 -8.58
N CYS A 112 -0.33 -2.48 -9.61
CA CYS A 112 0.17 -1.11 -9.57
C CYS A 112 -0.95 -0.09 -9.84
N GLU A 113 -1.35 0.64 -8.80
CA GLU A 113 -2.37 1.70 -8.89
C GLU A 113 -1.98 2.80 -9.89
N LEU A 114 -0.70 3.20 -9.93
CA LEU A 114 -0.21 4.20 -10.88
C LEU A 114 -0.40 3.73 -12.33
N LYS A 115 -0.13 2.46 -12.62
CA LYS A 115 -0.32 1.86 -13.95
C LYS A 115 -1.80 1.79 -14.32
N ALA A 116 -2.66 1.39 -13.38
CA ALA A 116 -4.11 1.35 -13.57
C ALA A 116 -4.68 2.74 -13.89
N LEU A 117 -4.26 3.78 -13.16
CA LEU A 117 -4.65 5.16 -13.43
C LEU A 117 -4.11 5.65 -14.78
N ALA A 118 -2.85 5.35 -15.13
CA ALA A 118 -2.29 5.72 -16.42
C ALA A 118 -3.11 5.14 -17.58
N HIS A 119 -3.49 3.87 -17.48
CA HIS A 119 -4.37 3.21 -18.45
C HIS A 119 -5.75 3.87 -18.52
N LYS A 120 -6.38 4.13 -17.36
CA LYS A 120 -7.69 4.80 -17.27
C LYS A 120 -7.72 6.17 -17.95
N PHE A 121 -6.64 6.94 -17.85
CA PHE A 121 -6.52 8.27 -18.48
C PHE A 121 -5.96 8.24 -19.92
N GLY A 122 -5.73 7.05 -20.48
CA GLY A 122 -5.22 6.87 -21.84
C GLY A 122 -3.79 7.38 -22.02
N LEU A 123 -2.97 7.34 -20.97
CA LEU A 123 -1.58 7.81 -20.98
C LEU A 123 -0.64 6.66 -21.37
N LYS A 124 -0.21 6.65 -22.63
CA LYS A 124 0.79 5.68 -23.13
C LYS A 124 2.23 6.10 -22.80
N ALA A 125 2.51 7.40 -22.83
CA ALA A 125 3.82 7.96 -22.53
C ALA A 125 3.67 9.33 -21.85
N SER A 126 4.66 9.70 -21.03
CA SER A 126 4.75 11.06 -20.52
C SER A 126 5.44 11.90 -21.59
N ARG A 127 4.96 13.12 -21.81
CA ARG A 127 5.63 14.09 -22.69
C ARG A 127 6.91 14.63 -22.07
N PHE A 128 7.10 14.42 -20.77
CA PHE A 128 8.26 14.84 -20.02
C PHE A 128 9.32 13.73 -19.97
N PRO A 129 10.61 14.09 -19.99
CA PRO A 129 11.69 13.13 -19.86
C PRO A 129 11.69 12.48 -18.46
N GLU A 130 12.13 11.22 -18.39
CA GLU A 130 12.27 10.50 -17.12
C GLU A 130 13.37 11.13 -16.26
N ARG A 131 13.01 11.66 -15.09
CA ARG A 131 13.94 12.42 -14.23
C ARG A 131 14.84 11.53 -13.36
N ARG A 132 14.48 10.26 -13.16
CA ARG A 132 15.07 9.40 -12.12
C ARG A 132 15.88 8.20 -12.59
N ARG A 133 16.26 8.15 -13.87
CA ARG A 133 17.02 7.02 -14.44
C ARG A 133 18.32 6.68 -13.71
N LYS A 134 18.96 7.67 -13.07
CA LYS A 134 20.25 7.52 -12.36
C LYS A 134 20.08 7.16 -10.87
N PHE A 135 18.85 6.96 -10.41
CA PHE A 135 18.59 6.66 -9.01
C PHE A 135 18.92 5.19 -8.75
N LYS A 136 19.44 4.91 -7.55
CA LYS A 136 19.94 3.58 -7.20
C LYS A 136 18.84 2.76 -6.54
N ILE A 137 18.94 1.46 -6.74
CA ILE A 137 18.16 0.44 -6.04
C ILE A 137 19.00 -0.03 -4.86
N ASP A 138 18.37 -0.12 -3.68
CA ASP A 138 18.95 -0.74 -2.49
C ASP A 138 18.21 -2.05 -2.19
N ALA A 139 18.95 -3.16 -2.16
CA ALA A 139 18.44 -4.50 -1.89
C ALA A 139 19.27 -5.22 -0.80
N LYS A 140 19.95 -4.44 0.05
CA LYS A 140 20.87 -4.95 1.07
C LYS A 140 20.17 -5.67 2.22
N THR A 141 18.93 -5.28 2.53
CA THR A 141 18.16 -5.94 3.59
C THR A 141 17.60 -7.28 3.10
N PRO A 142 17.25 -8.21 4.00
CA PRO A 142 16.60 -9.46 3.63
C PRO A 142 15.13 -9.29 3.23
N SER A 143 14.47 -8.20 3.65
CA SER A 143 13.01 -8.09 3.55
C SER A 143 12.51 -6.96 2.65
N ILE A 144 13.24 -5.86 2.57
CA ILE A 144 12.85 -4.65 1.83
C ILE A 144 13.81 -4.41 0.65
N LEU A 145 13.23 -4.27 -0.54
CA LEU A 145 13.86 -3.71 -1.72
C LEU A 145 13.35 -2.28 -1.91
N TRP A 146 14.27 -1.32 -1.96
CA TRP A 146 13.97 0.09 -2.15
C TRP A 146 14.49 0.56 -3.51
N ASP A 147 13.56 0.78 -4.44
CA ASP A 147 13.82 1.39 -5.73
C ASP A 147 13.31 2.83 -5.75
N SER A 148 14.20 3.77 -5.40
CA SER A 148 13.89 5.21 -5.38
C SER A 148 13.56 5.79 -6.76
N SER A 149 13.91 5.09 -7.85
CA SER A 149 13.59 5.51 -9.22
C SER A 149 12.12 5.31 -9.60
N LYS A 150 11.37 4.53 -8.80
CA LYS A 150 9.93 4.29 -8.95
C LYS A 150 9.05 5.18 -8.05
N CYS A 151 9.65 5.98 -7.17
CA CYS A 151 8.89 6.80 -6.22
C CYS A 151 8.12 7.94 -6.94
N VAL A 152 6.88 8.19 -6.51
CA VAL A 152 5.99 9.25 -7.03
C VAL A 152 5.72 10.38 -6.03
N GLU A 153 6.59 10.50 -5.01
CA GLU A 153 6.55 11.58 -4.01
C GLU A 153 5.25 11.67 -3.19
N CYS A 154 4.50 10.56 -3.05
CA CYS A 154 3.20 10.59 -2.35
C CYS A 154 3.28 10.76 -0.83
N GLY A 155 4.43 10.47 -0.21
CA GLY A 155 4.63 10.57 1.24
C GLY A 155 3.97 9.46 2.07
N ASN A 156 3.17 8.55 1.50
CA ASN A 156 2.47 7.51 2.26
C ASN A 156 3.39 6.67 3.16
N CYS A 157 4.56 6.30 2.63
CA CYS A 157 5.54 5.51 3.38
C CYS A 157 6.12 6.26 4.60
N LEU A 158 6.30 7.58 4.49
CA LEU A 158 6.75 8.43 5.60
C LEU A 158 5.68 8.48 6.69
N SER A 159 4.47 8.93 6.34
CA SER A 159 3.34 8.98 7.28
C SER A 159 3.03 7.63 7.91
N THR A 160 3.15 6.52 7.16
CA THR A 160 2.97 5.17 7.72
C THR A 160 4.02 4.85 8.77
N CYS A 161 5.30 5.10 8.48
CA CYS A 161 6.38 4.75 9.39
C CYS A 161 6.37 5.61 10.66
N GLU A 162 5.99 6.88 10.54
CA GLU A 162 5.90 7.81 11.65
C GLU A 162 4.59 7.65 12.42
N GLU A 163 3.44 7.82 11.76
CA GLU A 163 2.13 7.95 12.42
C GLU A 163 1.49 6.61 12.77
N ILE A 164 1.68 5.57 11.96
CA ILE A 164 1.07 4.24 12.21
C ILE A 164 1.98 3.38 13.07
N THR A 165 3.27 3.28 12.72
CA THR A 165 4.18 2.36 13.42
C THR A 165 4.94 3.01 14.58
N GLY A 166 5.06 4.33 14.61
CA GLY A 166 5.85 5.04 15.63
C GLY A 166 7.36 4.81 15.55
N LEU A 167 7.85 4.11 14.53
CA LEU A 167 9.26 3.72 14.40
C LEU A 167 10.12 4.81 13.76
N ASP A 168 9.52 5.63 12.89
CA ASP A 168 10.17 6.77 12.24
C ASP A 168 11.54 6.39 11.64
N ASN A 169 11.56 5.47 10.66
CA ASN A 169 12.78 5.02 9.95
C ASN A 169 12.87 5.54 8.50
N ILE A 170 11.87 6.30 8.06
CA ILE A 170 11.80 6.89 6.72
C ILE A 170 11.93 8.40 6.86
N ALA A 171 12.67 9.03 5.95
CA ALA A 171 12.81 10.48 5.88
C ALA A 171 12.56 10.99 4.46
N SER A 172 12.18 12.27 4.35
CA SER A 172 12.19 13.02 3.10
C SER A 172 13.56 13.63 2.86
N LYS A 173 14.15 13.42 1.68
CA LYS A 173 15.40 14.07 1.24
C LYS A 173 15.20 14.73 -0.10
N TYR A 174 15.65 15.98 -0.22
CA TYR A 174 15.64 16.69 -1.50
C TYR A 174 16.82 16.27 -2.36
N ARG A 175 16.55 16.04 -3.66
CA ARG A 175 17.57 15.80 -4.67
C ARG A 175 17.23 16.60 -5.92
N GLY A 176 17.77 17.82 -6.00
CA GLY A 176 17.37 18.80 -7.01
C GLY A 176 15.91 19.21 -6.78
N SER A 177 15.07 19.09 -7.80
CA SER A 177 13.64 19.40 -7.72
C SER A 177 12.75 18.23 -7.27
N SER A 178 13.34 17.07 -6.97
CA SER A 178 12.60 15.89 -6.53
C SER A 178 12.74 15.64 -5.03
N ILE A 179 11.67 15.16 -4.43
CA ILE A 179 11.67 14.61 -3.07
C ILE A 179 11.81 13.10 -3.14
N ILE A 180 12.74 12.56 -2.35
CA ILE A 180 12.93 11.12 -2.19
C ILE A 180 12.51 10.74 -0.78
N PHE A 181 11.58 9.80 -0.68
CA PHE A 181 11.26 9.11 0.56
C PHE A 181 12.02 7.80 0.63
N GLY A 182 12.72 7.57 1.73
CA GLY A 182 13.57 6.40 1.91
C GLY A 182 14.17 6.33 3.31
N PRO A 183 15.16 5.44 3.53
CA PRO A 183 15.83 5.28 4.82
C PRO A 183 16.30 6.62 5.41
N LYS A 184 16.23 6.77 6.74
CA LYS A 184 16.73 7.96 7.44
C LYS A 184 18.18 8.31 7.12
N ASP A 185 19.05 7.30 7.00
CA ASP A 185 20.45 7.51 6.59
C ASP A 185 20.59 7.95 5.12
N GLY A 186 19.54 7.78 4.31
CA GLY A 186 19.45 8.11 2.88
C GLY A 186 20.17 7.13 1.97
N LYS A 187 20.66 6.01 2.50
CA LYS A 187 21.43 5.02 1.75
C LYS A 187 20.78 3.64 1.82
N SER A 188 20.45 3.14 3.02
CA SER A 188 19.90 1.79 3.16
C SER A 188 19.16 1.60 4.47
N PHE A 189 18.04 0.85 4.41
CA PHE A 189 17.34 0.41 5.61
C PHE A 189 18.20 -0.50 6.50
N ALA A 190 19.25 -1.13 5.95
CA ALA A 190 20.19 -1.96 6.71
C ALA A 190 20.98 -1.18 7.78
N ASN A 191 21.07 0.16 7.64
CA ASN A 191 21.79 1.02 8.58
C ASN A 191 20.85 1.80 9.51
N THR A 192 19.60 1.35 9.64
CA THR A 192 18.56 2.03 10.42
C THR A 192 17.94 1.09 11.46
N ASN A 193 17.15 1.61 12.38
CA ASN A 193 16.40 0.82 13.36
C ASN A 193 15.11 0.22 12.76
N CYS A 194 15.08 0.01 11.45
CA CYS A 194 13.93 -0.55 10.76
C CYS A 194 13.75 -2.01 11.17
N VAL A 195 12.57 -2.36 11.66
CA VAL A 195 12.21 -3.74 12.03
C VAL A 195 11.62 -4.55 10.86
N PHE A 196 11.65 -3.98 9.65
CA PHE A 196 11.19 -4.62 8.41
C PHE A 196 9.71 -5.07 8.38
N CYS A 197 8.83 -4.40 9.12
CA CYS A 197 7.40 -4.75 9.21
C CYS A 197 6.60 -4.62 7.89
N GLY A 198 7.17 -4.02 6.85
CA GLY A 198 6.56 -3.92 5.52
C GLY A 198 5.33 -3.01 5.40
N GLN A 199 4.90 -2.32 6.46
CA GLN A 199 3.73 -1.42 6.40
C GLN A 199 3.88 -0.34 5.33
N CYS A 200 5.10 0.19 5.15
CA CYS A 200 5.41 1.16 4.12
C CYS A 200 5.33 0.59 2.68
N ILE A 201 5.57 -0.72 2.50
CA ILE A 201 5.41 -1.43 1.22
C ILE A 201 3.92 -1.48 0.87
N LEU A 202 3.08 -1.92 1.81
CA LEU A 202 1.63 -2.07 1.60
C LEU A 202 0.92 -0.78 1.19
N ARG A 203 1.43 0.39 1.63
CA ARG A 203 0.86 1.71 1.29
C ARG A 203 1.60 2.42 0.14
N CYS A 204 2.53 1.76 -0.55
CA CYS A 204 3.26 2.32 -1.67
C CYS A 204 2.48 2.15 -2.99
N PRO A 205 1.97 3.21 -3.62
CA PRO A 205 1.11 3.08 -4.80
C PRO A 205 1.88 2.88 -6.12
N SER A 206 3.22 2.87 -6.08
CA SER A 206 4.08 2.86 -7.26
C SER A 206 5.17 1.78 -7.25
N GLY A 207 5.22 0.92 -6.23
CA GLY A 207 6.25 -0.12 -6.12
C GLY A 207 7.68 0.42 -5.92
N SER A 208 7.84 1.58 -5.28
CA SER A 208 9.16 2.09 -4.88
C SER A 208 9.72 1.35 -3.67
N LEU A 209 8.86 0.94 -2.76
CA LEU A 209 9.17 0.00 -1.68
C LEU A 209 8.50 -1.32 -2.04
N GLN A 210 9.27 -2.39 -2.05
CA GLN A 210 8.83 -3.73 -2.42
C GLN A 210 9.41 -4.73 -1.42
N GLU A 211 8.75 -5.87 -1.29
CA GLU A 211 9.33 -7.03 -0.64
C GLU A 211 10.50 -7.58 -1.46
N LYS A 212 11.48 -8.16 -0.78
CA LYS A 212 12.54 -8.89 -1.46
C LYS A 212 11.98 -10.24 -1.94
N SER A 213 11.87 -10.39 -3.26
CA SER A 213 11.29 -11.59 -3.86
C SER A 213 12.23 -12.80 -3.69
N GLU A 214 11.67 -13.90 -3.20
CA GLU A 214 12.32 -15.22 -3.16
C GLU A 214 11.74 -16.17 -4.22
N VAL A 215 10.87 -15.69 -5.11
CA VAL A 215 10.16 -16.52 -6.10
C VAL A 215 11.14 -17.27 -7.01
N GLU A 216 12.12 -16.57 -7.59
CA GLU A 216 13.13 -17.18 -8.49
C GLU A 216 13.96 -18.26 -7.78
N ARG A 217 14.20 -18.11 -6.47
CA ARG A 217 14.88 -19.14 -5.68
C ARG A 217 13.99 -20.37 -5.52
N VAL A 218 12.71 -20.17 -5.21
CA VAL A 218 11.73 -21.26 -5.05
C VAL A 218 11.51 -21.98 -6.37
N GLU A 219 11.35 -21.28 -7.49
CA GLU A 219 11.22 -21.85 -8.83
C GLU A 219 12.42 -22.73 -9.17
N ARG A 220 13.65 -22.25 -8.96
CA ARG A 220 14.86 -23.07 -9.17
C ARG A 220 14.90 -24.33 -8.30
N LEU A 221 14.39 -24.27 -7.07
CA LEU A 221 14.31 -25.44 -6.19
C LEU A 221 13.28 -26.46 -6.69
N LEU A 222 12.17 -26.00 -7.25
CA LEU A 222 11.12 -26.84 -7.83
C LEU A 222 11.59 -27.49 -9.14
N ASP A 223 12.19 -26.71 -10.04
CA ASP A 223 12.64 -27.15 -11.37
C ASP A 223 13.86 -28.07 -11.31
N HIS A 224 14.77 -27.81 -10.36
CA HIS A 224 16.04 -28.55 -10.21
C HIS A 224 16.11 -29.33 -8.90
N LYS A 225 14.98 -29.91 -8.49
CA LYS A 225 14.89 -30.75 -7.30
C LYS A 225 15.87 -31.92 -7.38
N LYS A 226 16.78 -32.00 -6.39
CA LYS A 226 17.81 -33.05 -6.35
C LYS A 226 17.18 -34.40 -5.98
N LYS A 227 17.77 -35.50 -6.45
CA LYS A 227 17.34 -36.86 -6.07
C LYS A 227 17.40 -37.02 -4.54
N GLY A 228 16.28 -37.42 -3.93
CA GLY A 228 16.15 -37.58 -2.48
C GLY A 228 15.87 -36.29 -1.70
N GLN A 229 15.82 -35.13 -2.36
CA GLN A 229 15.43 -33.87 -1.71
C GLN A 229 13.91 -33.82 -1.51
N VAL A 230 13.49 -33.43 -0.32
CA VAL A 230 12.09 -33.20 0.03
C VAL A 230 11.83 -31.71 0.13
N LEU A 231 10.83 -31.22 -0.60
CA LEU A 231 10.40 -29.83 -0.58
C LEU A 231 9.11 -29.70 0.22
N VAL A 232 9.19 -28.90 1.28
CA VAL A 232 8.09 -28.67 2.21
C VAL A 232 7.64 -27.22 2.09
N ALA A 233 6.36 -27.00 1.83
CA ALA A 233 5.74 -25.68 1.94
C ALA A 233 5.02 -25.54 3.27
N GLN A 234 5.09 -24.35 3.86
CA GLN A 234 4.25 -23.95 4.98
C GLN A 234 3.65 -22.58 4.72
N PHE A 235 2.44 -22.32 5.20
CA PHE A 235 1.80 -21.02 5.05
C PHE A 235 1.27 -20.50 6.39
N ALA A 236 1.41 -19.18 6.58
CA ALA A 236 1.00 -18.48 7.78
C ALA A 236 -0.53 -18.52 7.98
N PRO A 237 -1.02 -18.33 9.23
CA PRO A 237 -2.45 -18.34 9.53
C PRO A 237 -3.27 -17.39 8.64
N SER A 238 -2.78 -16.17 8.41
CA SER A 238 -3.46 -15.10 7.67
C SER A 238 -3.56 -15.36 6.16
N ALA A 239 -2.61 -16.08 5.57
CA ALA A 239 -2.53 -16.29 4.12
C ALA A 239 -3.80 -16.95 3.57
N ARG A 240 -4.41 -17.87 4.32
CA ARG A 240 -5.64 -18.57 3.90
C ARG A 240 -6.87 -17.67 3.80
N TYR A 241 -6.85 -16.51 4.43
CA TYR A 241 -7.99 -15.58 4.46
C TYR A 241 -7.81 -14.38 3.51
N SER A 242 -6.57 -14.06 3.14
CA SER A 242 -6.25 -12.90 2.28
C SER A 242 -5.95 -13.28 0.84
N ILE A 243 -5.35 -14.44 0.56
CA ILE A 243 -4.88 -14.77 -0.80
C ILE A 243 -6.00 -14.79 -1.84
N GLY A 244 -7.23 -15.11 -1.42
CA GLY A 244 -8.40 -15.13 -2.31
C GLY A 244 -8.75 -13.78 -2.93
N GLU A 245 -8.40 -12.67 -2.27
CA GLU A 245 -8.68 -11.31 -2.75
C GLU A 245 -7.98 -11.03 -4.09
N LEU A 246 -6.77 -11.56 -4.27
CA LEU A 246 -6.00 -11.49 -5.52
C LEU A 246 -6.69 -12.21 -6.69
N PHE A 247 -7.63 -13.12 -6.40
CA PHE A 247 -8.44 -13.84 -7.38
C PHE A 247 -9.88 -13.31 -7.47
N GLY A 248 -10.10 -12.06 -7.06
CA GLY A 248 -11.41 -11.39 -7.10
C GLY A 248 -12.44 -12.02 -6.17
N LYS A 249 -12.01 -12.66 -5.08
CA LYS A 249 -12.90 -13.24 -4.08
C LYS A 249 -13.08 -12.29 -2.90
N GLN A 250 -14.18 -12.45 -2.19
CA GLN A 250 -14.51 -11.65 -1.02
C GLN A 250 -13.45 -11.81 0.08
N ALA A 251 -13.06 -10.70 0.69
CA ALA A 251 -12.14 -10.65 1.84
C ALA A 251 -12.65 -11.51 3.00
N GLY A 252 -11.73 -12.18 3.69
CA GLY A 252 -12.03 -13.01 4.87
C GLY A 252 -12.60 -14.40 4.57
N LYS A 253 -12.81 -14.76 3.29
CA LYS A 253 -13.20 -16.12 2.92
C LYS A 253 -12.01 -17.08 3.10
N ASN A 254 -12.26 -18.27 3.63
CA ASN A 254 -11.22 -19.29 3.83
C ASN A 254 -10.87 -20.03 2.52
N PHE A 255 -9.58 -20.12 2.20
CA PHE A 255 -9.01 -20.77 1.02
C PHE A 255 -8.05 -21.94 1.34
N ASP A 256 -8.04 -22.45 2.56
CA ASP A 256 -7.14 -23.53 3.03
C ASP A 256 -6.94 -24.68 2.03
N LYS A 257 -8.01 -25.37 1.62
CA LYS A 257 -7.96 -26.54 0.73
C LYS A 257 -7.44 -26.17 -0.65
N LYS A 258 -7.79 -24.98 -1.13
CA LYS A 258 -7.33 -24.48 -2.44
C LYS A 258 -5.85 -24.11 -2.39
N LEU A 259 -5.40 -23.48 -1.32
CA LEU A 259 -3.99 -23.14 -1.11
C LEU A 259 -3.12 -24.41 -1.02
N ILE A 260 -3.57 -25.40 -0.23
CA ILE A 260 -2.89 -26.71 -0.13
C ILE A 260 -2.82 -27.39 -1.49
N THR A 261 -3.93 -27.40 -2.25
CA THR A 261 -3.96 -28.01 -3.59
C THR A 261 -3.03 -27.27 -4.55
N ALA A 262 -3.02 -25.94 -4.52
CA ALA A 262 -2.14 -25.13 -5.37
C ALA A 262 -0.66 -25.40 -5.07
N LEU A 263 -0.27 -25.44 -3.79
CA LEU A 263 1.12 -25.73 -3.40
C LEU A 263 1.54 -27.16 -3.81
N ARG A 264 0.66 -28.15 -3.71
CA ARG A 264 0.93 -29.50 -4.24
C ARG A 264 1.10 -29.51 -5.75
N ASN A 265 0.22 -28.80 -6.47
CA ASN A 265 0.29 -28.70 -7.93
C ASN A 265 1.57 -27.95 -8.40
N LEU A 266 2.13 -27.08 -7.57
CA LEU A 266 3.42 -26.43 -7.85
C LEU A 266 4.63 -27.37 -7.69
N GLY A 267 4.47 -28.54 -7.07
CA GLY A 267 5.53 -29.55 -6.94
C GLY A 267 6.12 -29.73 -5.54
N PHE A 268 5.52 -29.14 -4.51
CA PHE A 268 5.90 -29.42 -3.12
C PHE A 268 5.44 -30.82 -2.68
N ASP A 269 6.32 -31.57 -2.01
CA ASP A 269 6.04 -32.93 -1.52
C ASP A 269 5.07 -32.90 -0.35
N PHE A 270 5.29 -31.97 0.57
CA PHE A 270 4.47 -31.79 1.77
C PHE A 270 4.04 -30.34 1.89
N VAL A 271 2.82 -30.15 2.39
CA VAL A 271 2.26 -28.84 2.71
C VAL A 271 1.78 -28.91 4.15
N PHE A 272 2.44 -28.15 5.02
CA PHE A 272 2.07 -28.02 6.43
C PHE A 272 1.50 -26.64 6.72
N ASP A 273 0.93 -26.53 7.92
CA ASP A 273 0.29 -25.33 8.42
C ASP A 273 1.14 -24.75 9.56
N VAL A 274 1.49 -23.47 9.49
CA VAL A 274 2.24 -22.78 10.56
C VAL A 274 1.46 -22.78 11.87
N ASN A 275 0.12 -22.95 11.85
CA ASN A 275 -0.70 -23.08 13.05
C ASN A 275 -0.20 -24.20 13.98
N PHE A 276 0.32 -25.30 13.44
CA PHE A 276 0.89 -26.36 14.27
C PHE A 276 2.12 -25.86 15.05
N GLY A 277 2.98 -25.06 14.39
CA GLY A 277 4.08 -24.39 15.07
C GLY A 277 3.58 -23.40 16.13
N ALA A 278 2.49 -22.67 15.85
CA ALA A 278 1.88 -21.76 16.82
C ALA A 278 1.30 -22.50 18.04
N ASP A 279 0.72 -23.70 17.86
CA ASP A 279 0.25 -24.54 18.97
C ASP A 279 1.44 -24.96 19.86
N ILE A 280 2.56 -25.37 19.26
CA ILE A 280 3.80 -25.69 20.01
C ILE A 280 4.30 -24.45 20.76
N THR A 281 4.41 -23.31 20.09
CA THR A 281 4.84 -22.05 20.73
C THR A 281 3.93 -21.68 21.90
N THR A 282 2.63 -21.90 21.78
CA THR A 282 1.66 -21.62 22.85
C THR A 282 1.90 -22.51 24.07
N VAL A 283 2.18 -23.80 23.87
CA VAL A 283 2.49 -24.72 24.98
C VAL A 283 3.76 -24.29 25.71
N GLU A 284 4.83 -23.99 24.97
CA GLU A 284 6.12 -23.59 25.54
C GLU A 284 6.05 -22.22 26.24
N GLU A 285 5.48 -21.20 25.60
CA GLU A 285 5.32 -19.86 26.21
C GLU A 285 4.39 -19.92 27.44
N ALA A 286 3.35 -20.75 27.42
CA ALA A 286 2.47 -20.92 28.59
C ALA A 286 3.18 -21.61 29.76
N GLN A 287 4.00 -22.63 29.49
CA GLN A 287 4.79 -23.30 30.52
C GLN A 287 5.82 -22.34 31.13
N GLU A 288 6.51 -21.55 30.30
CA GLU A 288 7.43 -20.52 30.77
C GLU A 288 6.72 -19.45 31.62
N LEU A 289 5.52 -19.04 31.22
CA LEU A 289 4.72 -18.07 31.97
C LEU A 289 4.39 -18.59 33.37
N ILE A 290 3.95 -19.85 33.48
CA ILE A 290 3.63 -20.49 34.76
C ILE A 290 4.87 -20.46 35.67
N GLU A 291 6.02 -20.88 35.15
CA GLU A 291 7.28 -20.89 35.91
C GLU A 291 7.67 -19.47 36.39
N ARG A 292 7.56 -18.45 35.53
CA ARG A 292 7.90 -17.06 35.88
C ARG A 292 6.93 -16.48 36.92
N LEU A 293 5.66 -16.86 36.90
CA LEU A 293 4.67 -16.45 37.89
C LEU A 293 4.93 -17.10 39.26
N GLU A 294 5.23 -18.40 39.29
CA GLU A 294 5.53 -19.14 40.53
C GLU A 294 6.82 -18.61 41.18
N THR A 295 7.84 -18.35 40.38
CA THR A 295 9.15 -17.87 40.85
C THR A 295 9.25 -16.35 41.01
N LYS A 296 8.23 -15.59 40.56
CA LYS A 296 8.20 -14.12 40.51
C LYS A 296 9.41 -13.49 39.82
N ARG A 297 9.98 -14.15 38.81
CA ARG A 297 11.19 -13.69 38.10
C ARG A 297 10.86 -13.11 36.72
N ASN A 298 11.57 -12.06 36.33
CA ASN A 298 11.58 -11.52 34.96
C ASN A 298 10.16 -11.25 34.38
N LEU A 299 9.34 -10.55 35.16
CA LEU A 299 8.02 -10.06 34.74
C LEU A 299 8.09 -8.58 34.33
N PRO A 300 7.34 -8.15 33.30
CA PRO A 300 6.42 -8.93 32.48
C PRO A 300 7.12 -9.84 31.47
N MET A 301 6.46 -10.95 31.09
CA MET A 301 6.86 -11.77 29.95
C MET A 301 6.27 -11.17 28.67
N PHE A 302 7.10 -11.01 27.64
CA PHE A 302 6.66 -10.58 26.30
C PHE A 302 6.73 -11.78 25.34
N THR A 303 5.79 -11.84 24.41
CA THR A 303 5.81 -12.81 23.30
C THR A 303 7.03 -12.57 22.41
N SER A 304 7.55 -13.64 21.80
CA SER A 304 8.76 -13.56 20.95
C SER A 304 8.54 -13.89 19.47
N CYS A 305 7.28 -14.08 19.06
CA CYS A 305 6.91 -14.59 17.75
C CYS A 305 6.82 -13.55 16.61
N CYS A 306 6.95 -12.25 16.90
CA CYS A 306 6.80 -11.15 15.94
C CYS A 306 8.13 -10.46 15.64
#